data_AF-A0A8S3B1S6-F1
#
_entry.id   AF-A0A8S3B1S6-F1
#
_cell.length_a   1.000
_cell.length_b   1.000
_cell.length_c   1.000
_cell.angle_alpha   90.00
_cell.angle_beta   90.00
_cell.angle_gamma   90.00
#
_symmetry.space_group_name_H-M   'P 1'
#
loop_
_entity.id
_entity.type
_entity.pdbx_description
1 polymer ?
#
loop_
_entity_poly.entity_id
_entity_poly.type
_entity_poly.pdbx_seq_one_letter_code
_entity_poly.pdbx_strand_id
1 'polypeptide(L)' 'MDYVGPVPASKSGNKCFLVLTDLFSKFVVTKPVPDNTSTTAARFLLYDVFMIYGVP' A
#
# COMPACT_ATOMS: atom_id res chain seq x y z
N MET A 1 -8.32 -2.21 1.87
CA MET A 1 -6.99 -1.57 1.86
C MET A 1 -6.80 -0.93 3.21
N ASP A 2 -5.63 -1.11 3.82
CA ASP A 2 -5.37 -0.60 5.17
C ASP A 2 -3.89 -0.20 5.34
N TYR A 3 -3.63 0.68 6.30
CA TYR A 3 -2.30 1.04 6.74
C TYR A 3 -1.93 0.24 7.99
N VAL A 4 -0.80 -0.44 7.95
CA VAL A 4 -0.23 -1.14 9.10
C VAL A 4 0.93 -0.32 9.66
N GLY A 5 0.78 0.18 10.88
CA GLY A 5 1.84 0.95 11.55
C GLY A 5 1.36 1.65 12.83
N PRO A 6 2.29 2.34 13.54
CA PRO A 6 3.68 2.59 13.16
C PRO A 6 4.62 1.43 13.50
N VAL A 7 5.52 1.08 12.57
CA VAL A 7 6.60 0.10 12.75
C VAL A 7 7.96 0.80 12.88
N PRO A 8 8.99 0.13 13.45
CA PRO A 8 10.35 0.67 13.45
C PRO A 8 10.76 1.07 12.04
N ALA A 9 11.34 2.26 11.90
CA ALA A 9 11.69 2.80 10.60
C ALA A 9 12.68 1.87 9.88
N SER A 10 12.38 1.56 8.62
CA SER A 10 13.34 0.85 7.78
C SER A 10 14.59 1.69 7.55
N LYS A 11 15.64 1.09 6.99
CA LYS A 11 16.84 1.84 6.53
C LYS A 11 16.51 2.96 5.54
N SER A 12 15.39 2.85 4.83
CA SER A 12 14.87 3.85 3.88
C SER A 12 13.89 4.85 4.50
N GLY A 13 13.65 4.80 5.82
CA GLY A 13 12.76 5.71 6.52
C GLY A 13 11.27 5.37 6.45
N ASN A 14 10.90 4.18 5.94
CA ASN A 14 9.50 3.76 5.88
C ASN A 14 9.01 3.33 7.26
N LYS A 15 7.85 3.84 7.68
CA LYS A 15 7.29 3.65 9.03
C LYS A 15 5.95 2.91 9.02
N CYS A 16 5.37 2.70 7.85
CA CYS A 16 4.09 2.04 7.68
C CYS A 16 4.15 1.10 6.47
N PHE A 17 3.24 0.15 6.44
CA PHE A 17 2.95 -0.66 5.26
C PHE A 17 1.55 -0.35 4.76
N LEU A 18 1.42 -0.19 3.46
CA LEU A 18 0.14 -0.09 2.79
C LEU A 18 -0.21 -1.46 2.24
N VAL A 19 -1.35 -2.01 2.66
CA VAL A 19 -1.77 -3.36 2.31
C VAL A 19 -3.11 -3.30 1.58
N LEU A 20 -3.16 -3.90 0.39
CA LEU A 20 -4.38 -4.11 -0.35
C LEU A 20 -4.58 -5.61 -0.56
N THR A 21 -5.77 -6.08 -0.20
CA THR A 21 -6.17 -7.47 -0.38
C THR A 21 -7.37 -7.50 -1.29
N ASP A 22 -7.27 -8.25 -2.39
CA ASP A 22 -8.41 -8.60 -3.21
C ASP A 22 -9.34 -9.54 -2.41
N LEU A 23 -10.62 -9.21 -2.35
CA LEU A 23 -11.58 -9.95 -1.54
C LEU A 23 -11.93 -11.31 -2.14
N PHE A 24 -11.85 -11.47 -3.46
CA PHE A 24 -12.20 -12.73 -4.13
C PHE A 24 -11.07 -13.74 -4.04
N SER A 25 -9.91 -13.42 -4.60
CA SER A 25 -8.75 -14.33 -4.66
C SER A 25 -7.91 -14.36 -3.38
N LYS A 26 -8.12 -13.39 -2.47
CA LYS A 26 -7.22 -13.13 -1.33
C LYS A 26 -5.79 -12.77 -1.73
N PHE A 27 -5.56 -12.37 -2.98
CA PHE A 27 -4.28 -11.86 -3.43
C PHE A 27 -3.94 -10.55 -2.71
N VAL A 28 -2.68 -10.41 -2.29
CA VAL A 28 -2.24 -9.27 -1.47
C VAL A 28 -1.13 -8.50 -2.17
N VAL A 29 -1.31 -7.19 -2.30
CA VAL A 29 -0.29 -6.24 -2.75
C VAL A 29 0.11 -5.38 -1.55
N THR A 30 1.41 -5.28 -1.29
CA THR A 30 1.93 -4.47 -0.17
C THR A 30 3.01 -3.50 -0.62
N LYS A 31 3.05 -2.31 -0.01
CA LYS A 31 4.08 -1.30 -0.26
C LYS A 31 4.54 -0.63 1.03
N PRO A 32 5.85 -0.57 1.32
CA PRO A 32 6.37 0.19 2.45
C PRO A 32 6.30 1.68 2.15
N VAL A 33 5.80 2.47 3.10
CA VAL A 33 5.56 3.91 2.94
C VAL A 33 6.05 4.68 4.18
N PRO A 34 6.57 5.91 3.99
CA PRO A 34 7.08 6.72 5.10
C PRO A 34 5.97 7.43 5.88
N ASP A 35 4.81 7.64 5.25
CA ASP A 35 3.66 8.39 5.77
C ASP A 35 2.34 7.65 5.53
N ASN A 36 1.27 8.13 6.19
CA ASN A 36 -0.09 7.61 6.07
C ASN A 36 -1.05 8.56 5.35
N THR A 37 -0.54 9.38 4.43
CA THR A 37 -1.36 10.38 3.75
C THR A 37 -2.27 9.77 2.68
N SER A 38 -3.38 10.46 2.38
CA SER A 38 -4.30 10.07 1.31
C SER A 38 -3.64 10.13 -0.07
N THR A 39 -2.71 11.06 -0.29
CA THR A 39 -1.97 11.19 -1.54
C THR A 39 -1.08 9.97 -1.80
N THR A 40 -0.41 9.46 -0.77
CA THR A 40 0.39 8.23 -0.86
C THR A 40 -0.47 7.02 -1.17
N ALA A 41 -1.65 6.90 -0.53
CA ALA A 41 -2.61 5.85 -0.83
C ALA A 41 -3.13 5.91 -2.28
N ALA A 42 -3.48 7.10 -2.77
CA ALA A 42 -3.96 7.28 -4.13
C ALA A 42 -2.90 6.92 -5.18
N ARG A 43 -1.64 7.30 -4.95
CA ARG A 43 -0.52 6.92 -5.81
C ARG A 43 -0.31 5.41 -5.84
N PHE A 44 -0.41 4.75 -4.69
CA PHE A 44 -0.31 3.29 -4.62
C PHE A 44 -1.42 2.60 -5.42
N LEU A 45 -2.67 3.02 -5.25
CA LEU A 45 -3.78 2.46 -6.02
C LEU A 45 -3.59 2.66 -7.52
N LEU A 46 -3.19 3.85 -7.95
CA LEU A 46 -3.07 4.16 -9.37
C LEU A 46 -1.89 3.42 -10.02
N TYR A 47 -0.69 3.50 -9.43
CA TYR A 47 0.53 2.99 -10.07
C TYR A 47 0.80 1.52 -9.75
N ASP A 48 0.53 1.06 -8.53
CA ASP A 48 0.88 -0.30 -8.10
C ASP A 48 -0.29 -1.28 -8.21
N VAL A 49 -1.53 -0.80 -8.45
CA VAL A 49 -2.72 -1.65 -8.60
C VAL A 49 -3.39 -1.45 -9.96
N PHE A 50 -3.95 -0.27 -10.24
CA PHE A 50 -4.80 -0.06 -11.43
C PHE A 50 -4.03 -0.20 -12.75
N MET A 51 -2.81 0.32 -12.82
CA MET A 51 -1.98 0.20 -14.03
C MET A 51 -1.48 -1.23 -14.29
N ILE A 52 -1.49 -2.12 -13.29
CA ILE A 52 -0.97 -3.48 -13.41
C ILE A 52 -2.11 -4.49 -13.59
N TYR A 53 -3.15 -4.39 -12.77
CA TYR A 53 -4.22 -5.39 -12.68
C TYR A 53 -5.58 -4.88 -13.19
N GLY A 54 -5.70 -3.58 -13.47
CA GLY A 54 -6.97 -2.93 -13.76
C GLY A 54 -7.67 -2.42 -12.51
N VAL A 55 -8.84 -1.81 -12.71
CA VAL A 55 -9.66 -1.28 -11.61
C VAL A 55 -10.40 -2.46 -10.95
N PRO A 56 -10.24 -2.65 -9.62
CA PRO A 56 -10.90 -3.71 -8.87
C PRO A 56 -12.42 -3.54 -8.78
#